data_AF-A0AA36NIH1-F1
#
_entry.id   AF-A0AA36NIH1-F1
#
_cell.length_a   1.000
_cell.length_b   1.000
_cell.length_c   1.000
_cell.angle_alpha   90.00
_cell.angle_beta   90.00
_cell.angle_gamma   90.00
#
_symmetry.space_group_name_H-M   'P 1'
#
loop_
_entity.id
_entity.type
_entity.pdbx_description
1 polymer ?
#
loop_
_entity_poly.entity_id
_entity_poly.type
_entity_poly.pdbx_seq_one_letter_code
_entity_poly.pdbx_strand_id
1 'polypeptide(L)'
;MKTRQSGGHVMRTRIRSWGTRMQRFRWVPEDENARFRRQCVNGPEHAIVESARLRMEHGYMLESANVSRAFRCPNPNACFGGEVTPDSFSMCSPGYEGRGCAQCSSSHGPADDSAHLCMKCATQRRDQLFQMAQFILQDVLVFLVSASGVTKATGNTKESSVFTNQFMSFVAVASPVLHTVRQSRTFLHTTAELSAWLLEGASVLDLGNADSTDGGICTSCLLGYMGLPVTSITRISLLLLTPVCSVVALALIQNIRLAMVVGVNCFLPKICMCFGRYLVCYRMEPADSGGELFCEHAKAGLSPTALWAIVAALAFAGPALWMRLINDKSNIDTGYYLYLTSAYKDEFKWWEVTRLVRKTLLAIVCAVFPLTLHPVTEIFCISLILIVATVLEMQAKPYKKANWNRSEKCLLITSMFTVNFAIYQLALDFKGGEFLDRCLMLAIISLALVPAYIQLSLILRELVRERFGREDRLRSRPDASDTDE
;
A
#
# COMPACT_ATOMS: atom_id res chain seq x y z
N MET A 1 50.79 -49.71 -39.32
CA MET A 1 51.14 -48.29 -39.11
C MET A 1 49.90 -47.53 -38.65
N LYS A 2 50.04 -46.74 -37.58
CA LYS A 2 49.00 -46.14 -36.73
C LYS A 2 48.64 -44.70 -37.21
N THR A 3 47.34 -44.43 -37.27
CA THR A 3 46.58 -43.20 -36.86
C THR A 3 47.14 -41.77 -37.09
N ARG A 4 46.29 -40.89 -37.67
CA ARG A 4 46.05 -39.48 -37.24
C ARG A 4 44.81 -38.92 -37.98
N GLN A 5 43.61 -38.88 -37.39
CA GLN A 5 43.01 -37.87 -36.49
C GLN A 5 42.98 -36.42 -37.00
N SER A 6 41.78 -36.02 -37.41
CA SER A 6 41.30 -34.66 -37.67
C SER A 6 41.02 -33.91 -36.35
N GLY A 7 41.65 -32.75 -36.15
CA GLY A 7 41.37 -31.85 -35.04
C GLY A 7 40.27 -30.86 -35.38
N GLY A 8 39.14 -30.95 -34.67
CA GLY A 8 38.12 -29.90 -34.62
C GLY A 8 38.31 -29.06 -33.35
N HIS A 9 38.54 -27.76 -33.54
CA HIS A 9 38.57 -26.78 -32.45
C HIS A 9 37.14 -26.43 -32.01
N VAL A 10 36.77 -26.81 -30.79
CA VAL A 10 35.60 -26.28 -30.08
C VAL A 10 36.11 -25.42 -28.93
N MET A 11 35.91 -24.11 -29.04
CA MET A 11 36.20 -23.12 -28.02
C MET A 11 35.11 -23.21 -26.93
N ARG A 12 35.39 -23.95 -25.86
CA ARG A 12 34.55 -23.98 -24.65
C ARG A 12 34.88 -22.78 -23.76
N THR A 13 33.93 -21.86 -23.67
CA THR A 13 33.91 -20.77 -22.68
C THR A 13 33.84 -21.36 -21.27
N ARG A 14 34.87 -21.14 -20.46
CA ARG A 14 34.93 -21.49 -19.04
C ARG A 14 34.07 -20.50 -18.25
N ILE A 15 32.83 -20.86 -17.94
CA ILE A 15 32.14 -20.30 -16.77
C ILE A 15 32.70 -21.06 -15.56
N ARG A 16 33.55 -20.41 -14.76
CA ARG A 16 33.97 -20.91 -13.46
C ARG A 16 32.77 -20.79 -12.52
N SER A 17 31.97 -21.85 -12.41
CA SER A 17 31.12 -22.05 -11.24
C SER A 17 32.06 -22.22 -10.04
N TRP A 18 31.96 -21.30 -9.09
CA TRP A 18 32.51 -21.53 -7.76
C TRP A 18 31.67 -22.66 -7.16
N GLY A 19 32.25 -23.85 -7.09
CA GLY A 19 31.63 -25.00 -6.45
C GLY A 19 31.35 -24.68 -4.99
N THR A 20 30.07 -24.52 -4.67
CA THR A 20 29.55 -24.63 -3.31
C THR A 20 30.00 -25.97 -2.76
N ARG A 21 30.97 -25.93 -1.85
CA ARG A 21 31.42 -27.10 -1.09
C ARG A 21 30.23 -27.51 -0.23
N MET A 22 29.42 -28.48 -0.68
CA MET A 22 28.30 -29.03 0.09
C MET A 22 28.83 -29.50 1.44
N GLN A 23 28.50 -28.79 2.50
CA GLN A 23 28.86 -29.17 3.85
C GLN A 23 27.77 -30.11 4.38
N ARG A 24 28.18 -31.33 4.76
CA ARG A 24 27.32 -32.33 5.36
C ARG A 24 27.27 -32.09 6.87
N PHE A 25 26.06 -32.05 7.42
CA PHE A 25 25.83 -31.89 8.85
C PHE A 25 25.49 -33.22 9.52
N ARG A 26 25.79 -33.30 10.81
CA ARG A 26 25.40 -34.41 11.68
C ARG A 26 24.24 -33.94 12.55
N TRP A 27 23.03 -34.39 12.24
CA TRP A 27 21.86 -34.18 13.09
C TRP A 27 21.71 -35.35 14.07
N VAL A 28 21.33 -35.06 15.30
CA VAL A 28 21.09 -36.07 16.35
C VAL A 28 19.63 -35.92 16.77
N PRO A 29 18.75 -36.87 16.44
CA PRO A 29 17.37 -36.88 16.94
C PRO A 29 17.34 -37.01 18.46
N GLU A 30 16.33 -36.40 19.08
CA GLU A 30 16.14 -36.35 20.54
C GLU A 30 15.64 -37.68 21.16
N ASP A 31 15.30 -38.67 20.35
CA ASP A 31 14.88 -39.99 20.83
C ASP A 31 16.06 -40.83 21.34
N GLU A 32 16.29 -40.80 22.66
CA GLU A 32 17.40 -41.45 23.38
C GLU A 32 17.50 -42.98 23.24
N ASN A 33 16.45 -43.67 22.77
CA ASN A 33 16.42 -45.14 22.75
C ASN A 33 16.62 -45.78 21.37
N ALA A 34 16.85 -44.99 20.32
CA ALA A 34 17.03 -45.52 18.99
C ALA A 34 18.53 -45.70 18.68
N ARG A 35 19.02 -46.94 18.53
CA ARG A 35 20.33 -47.28 17.92
C ARG A 35 20.36 -46.91 16.42
N PHE A 36 19.98 -45.68 16.07
CA PHE A 36 19.94 -45.23 14.69
C PHE A 36 21.34 -44.83 14.22
N ARG A 37 21.73 -45.39 13.08
CA ARG A 37 22.89 -44.95 12.31
C ARG A 37 22.76 -43.44 12.11
N ARG A 38 23.73 -42.69 12.64
CA ARG A 38 23.87 -41.25 12.42
C ARG A 38 24.02 -41.01 10.91
N GLN A 39 22.92 -40.65 10.24
CA GLN A 39 22.97 -40.25 8.84
C GLN A 39 23.35 -38.78 8.76
N CYS A 40 24.42 -38.49 8.03
CA CYS A 40 24.72 -37.11 7.66
C CYS A 40 23.72 -36.66 6.60
N VAL A 41 23.06 -35.54 6.85
CA VAL A 41 22.13 -34.93 5.89
C VAL A 41 22.82 -33.71 5.27
N ASN A 42 22.45 -33.40 4.03
CA ASN A 42 22.91 -32.16 3.41
C ASN A 42 22.32 -30.97 4.17
N GLY A 43 23.12 -29.94 4.38
CA GLY A 43 22.59 -28.69 4.94
C GLY A 43 21.50 -28.12 4.03
N PRO A 44 20.43 -27.53 4.60
CA PRO A 44 19.43 -26.84 3.82
C PRO A 44 20.05 -25.67 3.06
N GLU A 45 19.46 -25.29 1.93
CA GLU A 45 19.86 -24.08 1.22
C GLU A 45 19.73 -22.86 2.15
N HIS A 46 20.62 -21.87 1.99
CA HIS A 46 20.69 -20.66 2.83
C HIS A 46 21.03 -20.88 4.31
N ALA A 47 21.50 -22.07 4.68
CA ALA A 47 22.13 -22.27 5.98
C ALA A 47 23.65 -22.04 5.92
N ILE A 48 24.13 -21.28 6.90
CA ILE A 48 25.55 -21.07 7.16
C ILE A 48 25.97 -22.10 8.21
N VAL A 49 27.04 -22.83 7.88
CA VAL A 49 27.62 -23.89 8.71
C VAL A 49 28.85 -23.34 9.42
N GLU A 50 28.79 -23.15 10.73
CA GLU A 50 29.93 -22.69 11.52
C GLU A 50 30.21 -23.66 12.65
N SER A 51 31.31 -24.42 12.57
CA SER A 51 31.88 -25.16 13.71
C SER A 51 30.87 -25.97 14.54
N ALA A 52 30.00 -26.74 13.85
CA ALA A 52 28.89 -27.55 14.41
C ALA A 52 27.59 -26.80 14.75
N ARG A 53 27.49 -25.51 14.44
CA ARG A 53 26.27 -24.71 14.54
C ARG A 53 25.66 -24.51 13.16
N LEU A 54 24.35 -24.68 13.09
CA LEU A 54 23.55 -24.36 11.91
C LEU A 54 22.95 -22.97 12.13
N ARG A 55 23.22 -22.04 11.24
CA ARG A 55 22.65 -20.69 11.30
C ARG A 55 21.85 -20.41 10.03
N MET A 56 20.60 -19.99 10.18
CA MET A 56 19.77 -19.56 9.06
C MET A 56 20.02 -18.10 8.71
N GLU A 57 20.09 -17.82 7.41
CA GLU A 57 20.05 -16.46 6.89
C GLU A 57 18.71 -15.76 7.23
N HIS A 58 18.76 -14.44 7.42
CA HIS A 58 17.57 -13.62 7.64
C HIS A 58 16.59 -13.73 6.45
N GLY A 59 15.30 -13.84 6.74
CA GLY A 59 14.24 -14.07 5.75
C GLY A 59 14.01 -15.53 5.40
N TYR A 60 14.73 -16.46 6.05
CA TYR A 60 14.53 -17.90 5.91
C TYR A 60 14.25 -18.56 7.25
N MET A 61 13.50 -19.67 7.21
CA MET A 61 13.25 -20.52 8.37
C MET A 61 13.39 -22.00 8.02
N LEU A 62 13.60 -22.86 9.02
CA LEU A 62 13.61 -24.31 8.84
C LEU A 62 12.26 -24.95 9.15
N GLU A 63 11.99 -26.07 8.48
CA GLU A 63 10.90 -26.96 8.86
C GLU A 63 11.29 -27.75 10.10
N SER A 64 10.52 -27.64 11.19
CA SER A 64 10.79 -28.36 12.44
C SER A 64 10.80 -29.88 12.25
N ALA A 65 9.93 -30.39 11.35
CA ALA A 65 9.86 -31.81 11.03
C ALA A 65 10.97 -32.30 10.07
N ASN A 66 11.59 -31.39 9.32
CA ASN A 66 12.63 -31.73 8.34
C ASN A 66 13.65 -30.61 8.20
N VAL A 67 14.71 -30.70 9.01
CA VAL A 67 15.81 -29.71 9.02
C VAL A 67 16.57 -29.58 7.69
N SER A 68 16.34 -30.47 6.73
CA SER A 68 16.90 -30.35 5.38
C SER A 68 16.12 -29.40 4.49
N ARG A 69 14.93 -28.96 4.93
CA ARG A 69 14.06 -28.04 4.21
C ARG A 69 14.08 -26.67 4.86
N ALA A 70 14.38 -25.67 4.05
CA ALA A 70 14.24 -24.27 4.40
C ALA A 70 13.11 -23.63 3.60
N PHE A 71 12.43 -22.69 4.23
CA PHE A 71 11.37 -21.88 3.62
C PHE A 71 11.82 -20.43 3.56
N ARG A 72 11.55 -19.79 2.43
CA ARG A 72 11.62 -18.33 2.33
C ARG A 72 10.35 -17.73 2.91
N CYS A 73 10.51 -16.75 3.78
CA CYS A 73 9.39 -16.11 4.43
C CYS A 73 8.78 -15.02 3.55
N PRO A 74 7.44 -14.91 3.47
CA PRO A 74 6.77 -13.87 2.68
C PRO A 74 7.11 -12.46 3.14
N ASN A 75 7.31 -12.29 4.44
CA ASN A 75 7.86 -11.10 5.04
C ASN A 75 9.25 -11.45 5.59
N PRO A 76 10.35 -10.90 5.03
CA PRO A 76 11.69 -11.26 5.51
C PRO A 76 11.90 -10.87 6.97
N ASN A 77 11.25 -9.80 7.46
CA ASN A 77 11.33 -9.35 8.85
C ASN A 77 10.52 -10.23 9.82
N ALA A 78 9.66 -11.12 9.31
CA ALA A 78 8.99 -12.14 10.13
C ALA A 78 9.94 -13.30 10.51
N CYS A 79 11.04 -13.47 9.77
CA CYS A 79 12.01 -14.55 9.98
C CYS A 79 13.39 -13.97 10.22
N PHE A 80 13.76 -13.80 11.49
CA PHE A 80 15.07 -13.26 11.86
C PHE A 80 16.23 -14.23 11.53
N GLY A 81 15.93 -15.49 11.22
CA GLY A 81 16.93 -16.54 11.01
C GLY A 81 17.59 -16.92 12.33
N GLY A 82 18.91 -17.07 12.34
CA GLY A 82 19.68 -17.28 13.57
C GLY A 82 20.09 -18.72 13.84
N GLU A 83 20.65 -18.96 15.03
CA GLU A 83 21.21 -20.26 15.42
C GLU A 83 20.09 -21.25 15.72
N VAL A 84 20.17 -22.42 15.09
CA VAL A 84 19.19 -23.49 15.23
C VAL A 84 19.61 -24.36 16.42
N THR A 85 18.96 -24.17 17.56
CA THR A 85 19.14 -25.05 18.72
C THR A 85 18.05 -26.13 18.75
N PRO A 86 18.32 -27.32 19.31
CA PRO A 86 17.30 -28.36 19.49
C PRO A 86 16.08 -27.87 20.27
N ASP A 87 16.28 -26.95 21.21
CA ASP A 87 15.23 -26.50 22.13
C ASP A 87 14.42 -25.31 21.59
N SER A 88 14.88 -24.61 20.54
CA SER A 88 14.22 -23.42 20.01
C SER A 88 14.05 -23.45 18.48
N PHE A 89 12.98 -24.10 18.02
CA PHE A 89 12.59 -24.09 16.60
C PHE A 89 11.78 -22.85 16.18
N SER A 90 11.39 -21.98 17.13
CA SER A 90 10.64 -20.76 16.81
C SER A 90 11.55 -19.71 16.17
N MET A 91 11.66 -19.75 14.84
CA MET A 91 12.37 -18.74 14.04
C MET A 91 11.49 -17.55 13.64
N CYS A 92 10.23 -17.54 14.08
CA CYS A 92 9.28 -16.46 13.82
C CYS A 92 9.47 -15.33 14.82
N SER A 93 9.50 -14.09 14.33
CA SER A 93 9.52 -12.91 15.19
C SER A 93 8.21 -12.81 16.00
N PRO A 94 8.22 -12.10 17.14
CA PRO A 94 7.03 -11.96 17.97
C PRO A 94 5.83 -11.45 17.16
N GLY A 95 4.71 -12.17 17.28
CA GLY A 95 3.49 -11.86 16.53
C GLY A 95 3.24 -12.71 15.29
N TYR A 96 4.24 -13.47 14.85
CA TYR A 96 4.16 -14.38 13.69
C TYR A 96 4.22 -15.84 14.12
N GLU A 97 3.54 -16.71 13.39
CA GLU A 97 3.49 -18.15 13.61
C GLU A 97 3.28 -18.95 12.31
N GLY A 98 3.35 -20.28 12.44
CA GLY A 98 3.11 -21.22 11.35
C GLY A 98 4.27 -21.34 10.35
N ARG A 99 4.01 -22.09 9.27
CA ARG A 99 4.99 -22.32 8.20
C ARG A 99 5.29 -21.00 7.46
N GLY A 100 6.57 -20.74 7.22
CA GLY A 100 7.04 -19.48 6.62
C GLY A 100 6.84 -18.24 7.48
N CYS A 101 6.47 -18.38 8.77
CA CYS A 101 6.02 -17.28 9.63
C CYS A 101 4.96 -16.39 8.95
N ALA A 102 4.09 -17.03 8.16
CA ALA A 102 3.14 -16.35 7.29
C ALA A 102 1.78 -16.11 7.95
N GLN A 103 1.57 -16.61 9.17
CA GLN A 103 0.34 -16.43 9.93
C GLN A 103 0.59 -15.50 11.11
N CYS A 104 -0.41 -14.71 11.47
CA CYS A 104 -0.32 -13.88 12.67
C CYS A 104 -0.77 -14.69 13.88
N SER A 105 -0.05 -14.55 14.99
CA SER A 105 -0.43 -15.12 16.28
C SER A 105 -1.79 -14.59 16.75
N SER A 106 -2.43 -15.27 17.69
CA SER A 106 -3.75 -14.90 18.23
C SER A 106 -3.86 -13.48 18.83
N SER A 107 -2.74 -12.87 19.22
CA SER A 107 -2.69 -11.49 19.75
C SER A 107 -2.43 -10.43 18.67
N HIS A 108 -2.27 -10.86 17.41
CA HIS A 108 -1.96 -10.03 16.26
C HIS A 108 -2.97 -10.29 15.14
N GLY A 109 -3.06 -9.35 14.20
CA GLY A 109 -3.83 -9.54 12.97
C GLY A 109 -3.09 -9.00 11.76
N PRO A 110 -3.43 -9.48 10.55
CA PRO A 110 -2.79 -9.03 9.31
C PRO A 110 -3.16 -7.58 9.01
N ALA A 111 -2.17 -6.77 8.63
CA ALA A 111 -2.39 -5.40 8.17
C ALA A 111 -3.29 -5.34 6.95
N ASP A 112 -4.00 -4.23 6.80
CA ASP A 112 -4.96 -4.05 5.70
C ASP A 112 -4.30 -3.73 4.35
N ASP A 113 -3.08 -3.21 4.37
CA ASP A 113 -2.23 -2.92 3.21
C ASP A 113 -1.33 -4.11 2.80
N SER A 114 -0.93 -4.95 3.75
CA SER A 114 -0.07 -6.11 3.52
C SER A 114 -0.53 -7.30 4.36
N ALA A 115 -1.00 -8.35 3.69
CA ALA A 115 -1.47 -9.56 4.37
C ALA A 115 -0.37 -10.34 5.11
N HIS A 116 0.90 -10.04 4.84
CA HIS A 116 2.07 -10.65 5.48
C HIS A 116 2.68 -9.81 6.60
N LEU A 117 2.11 -8.66 6.92
CA LEU A 117 2.53 -7.84 8.05
C LEU A 117 1.56 -8.09 9.21
N CYS A 118 2.07 -8.57 10.34
CA CYS A 118 1.28 -8.80 11.53
C CYS A 118 1.40 -7.63 12.50
N MET A 119 0.25 -7.09 12.91
CA MET A 119 0.14 -5.95 13.81
C MET A 119 -0.50 -6.39 15.12
N LYS A 120 0.01 -5.89 16.24
CA LYS A 120 -0.48 -6.24 17.57
C LYS A 120 -1.88 -5.65 17.78
N CYS A 121 -2.84 -6.50 18.14
CA CYS A 121 -4.17 -6.02 18.50
C CYS A 121 -4.12 -5.32 19.87
N ALA A 122 -4.82 -4.19 20.00
CA ALA A 122 -5.09 -3.54 21.27
C ALA A 122 -5.79 -4.49 22.25
N THR A 123 -5.25 -4.61 23.46
CA THR A 123 -5.81 -5.42 24.54
C THR A 123 -6.69 -4.58 25.48
N GLN A 124 -6.41 -3.29 25.61
CA GLN A 124 -7.18 -2.38 26.46
C GLN A 124 -8.40 -1.84 25.70
N ARG A 125 -9.56 -1.81 26.37
CA ARG A 125 -10.82 -1.32 25.79
C ARG A 125 -10.74 0.11 25.24
N ARG A 126 -9.94 0.98 25.88
CA ARG A 126 -9.72 2.36 25.43
C ARG A 126 -9.04 2.39 24.07
N ASP A 127 -7.98 1.60 23.90
CA ASP A 127 -7.22 1.54 22.65
C ASP A 127 -8.04 0.87 21.54
N GLN A 128 -8.84 -0.14 21.88
CA GLN A 128 -9.80 -0.77 20.95
C GLN A 128 -10.83 0.24 20.42
N LEU A 129 -11.43 1.03 21.33
CA LEU A 129 -12.37 2.09 20.94
C LEU A 129 -11.69 3.16 20.09
N PHE A 130 -10.44 3.50 20.40
CA PHE A 130 -9.66 4.46 19.61
C PHE A 130 -9.39 3.94 18.20
N GLN A 131 -8.95 2.69 18.04
CA GLN A 131 -8.74 2.06 16.72
C GLN A 131 -10.03 1.99 15.91
N MET A 132 -11.16 1.64 16.55
CA MET A 132 -12.47 1.61 15.88
C MET A 132 -12.94 3.01 15.47
N ALA A 133 -12.75 4.01 16.34
CA ALA A 133 -13.08 5.39 16.03
C ALA A 133 -12.20 5.92 14.88
N GLN A 134 -10.90 5.63 14.88
CA GLN A 134 -9.98 6.02 13.82
C GLN A 134 -10.39 5.41 12.47
N PHE A 135 -10.73 4.11 12.44
CA PHE A 135 -11.20 3.41 11.25
C PHE A 135 -12.42 4.08 10.61
N ILE A 136 -13.42 4.42 11.43
CA ILE A 136 -14.65 5.06 10.95
C ILE A 136 -14.37 6.51 10.55
N LEU A 137 -13.66 7.26 11.41
CA LEU A 137 -13.43 8.68 11.24
C LEU A 137 -12.64 8.97 9.97
N GLN A 138 -11.68 8.14 9.61
CA GLN A 138 -10.85 8.32 8.42
C GLN A 138 -11.68 8.34 7.13
N ASP A 139 -12.46 7.28 6.89
CA ASP A 139 -13.32 7.18 5.70
C ASP A 139 -14.38 8.28 5.68
N VAL A 140 -15.00 8.53 6.84
CA VAL A 140 -16.05 9.57 6.96
C VAL A 140 -15.46 10.95 6.73
N LEU A 141 -14.28 11.27 7.24
CA LEU A 141 -13.66 12.58 7.09
C LEU A 141 -13.30 12.87 5.62
N VAL A 142 -12.61 11.94 4.95
CA VAL A 142 -12.26 12.07 3.53
C VAL A 142 -13.52 12.26 2.69
N PHE A 143 -14.57 11.50 2.99
CA PHE A 143 -15.85 11.60 2.31
C PHE A 143 -16.56 12.93 2.59
N LEU A 144 -16.62 13.38 3.84
CA LEU A 144 -17.27 14.65 4.23
C LEU A 144 -16.55 15.85 3.61
N VAL A 145 -15.22 15.87 3.60
CA VAL A 145 -14.44 16.94 2.93
C VAL A 145 -14.81 16.96 1.44
N SER A 146 -14.83 15.80 0.78
CA SER A 146 -15.17 15.69 -0.64
C SER A 146 -16.62 16.09 -0.93
N ALA A 147 -17.58 15.60 -0.13
CA ALA A 147 -19.01 15.91 -0.25
C ALA A 147 -19.31 17.39 0.04
N SER A 148 -18.61 18.00 1.01
CA SER A 148 -18.72 19.43 1.32
C SER A 148 -18.24 20.30 0.15
N GLY A 149 -17.25 19.81 -0.60
CA GLY A 149 -16.78 20.40 -1.85
C GLY A 149 -17.93 20.53 -2.84
N VAL A 150 -18.67 19.44 -3.06
CA VAL A 150 -19.72 19.41 -4.09
C VAL A 150 -21.01 20.12 -3.68
N THR A 151 -21.50 19.88 -2.47
CA THR A 151 -22.83 20.37 -2.02
C THR A 151 -22.95 21.88 -2.01
N LYS A 152 -21.84 22.62 -1.95
CA LYS A 152 -21.83 24.10 -2.01
C LYS A 152 -21.23 24.66 -3.31
N ALA A 153 -21.14 23.87 -4.38
CA ALA A 153 -20.66 24.32 -5.68
C ALA A 153 -21.75 25.13 -6.42
N THR A 154 -22.08 26.32 -5.91
CA THR A 154 -22.96 27.28 -6.61
C THR A 154 -22.11 28.15 -7.54
N GLY A 155 -21.81 27.64 -8.74
CA GLY A 155 -21.21 28.37 -9.86
C GLY A 155 -19.71 28.71 -9.76
N ASN A 156 -19.16 28.90 -8.57
CA ASN A 156 -17.73 29.21 -8.39
C ASN A 156 -16.91 27.96 -8.04
N THR A 157 -15.78 27.79 -8.74
CA THR A 157 -14.76 26.80 -8.42
C THR A 157 -14.26 26.98 -6.99
N LYS A 158 -14.37 25.95 -6.16
CA LYS A 158 -13.76 25.94 -4.83
C LYS A 158 -12.30 25.52 -4.94
N GLU A 159 -11.40 26.37 -4.44
CA GLU A 159 -9.97 26.10 -4.50
C GLU A 159 -9.59 24.96 -3.56
N SER A 160 -10.26 24.87 -2.41
CA SER A 160 -10.06 23.80 -1.41
C SER A 160 -10.25 22.39 -2.00
N SER A 161 -11.23 22.21 -2.88
CA SER A 161 -11.50 20.96 -3.57
C SER A 161 -10.36 20.55 -4.50
N VAL A 162 -9.76 21.52 -5.21
CA VAL A 162 -8.64 21.25 -6.11
C VAL A 162 -7.44 20.75 -5.30
N PHE A 163 -7.05 21.49 -4.27
CA PHE A 163 -5.93 21.11 -3.39
C PHE A 163 -6.18 19.79 -2.68
N THR A 164 -7.40 19.52 -2.22
CA THR A 164 -7.76 18.22 -1.62
C THR A 164 -7.52 17.09 -2.61
N ASN A 165 -8.00 17.20 -3.85
CA ASN A 165 -7.79 16.12 -4.82
C ASN A 165 -6.29 15.94 -5.15
N GLN A 166 -5.50 17.03 -5.19
CA GLN A 166 -4.05 16.99 -5.42
C GLN A 166 -3.34 16.29 -4.26
N PHE A 167 -3.67 16.67 -3.02
CA PHE A 167 -3.18 16.07 -1.79
C PHE A 167 -3.45 14.56 -1.74
N MET A 168 -4.70 14.14 -1.92
CA MET A 168 -5.07 12.71 -1.94
C MET A 168 -4.26 11.93 -2.99
N SER A 169 -4.00 12.54 -4.15
CA SER A 169 -3.20 11.88 -5.19
C SER A 169 -1.72 11.78 -4.85
N PHE A 170 -1.15 12.78 -4.17
CA PHE A 170 0.22 12.76 -3.70
C PHE A 170 0.41 11.71 -2.60
N VAL A 171 -0.52 11.67 -1.66
CA VAL A 171 -0.53 10.73 -0.54
C VAL A 171 -0.61 9.28 -1.00
N ALA A 172 -1.43 8.98 -2.02
CA ALA A 172 -1.53 7.64 -2.61
C ALA A 172 -0.19 7.09 -3.14
N VAL A 173 0.81 7.96 -3.37
CA VAL A 173 2.17 7.58 -3.74
C VAL A 173 3.11 7.62 -2.53
N ALA A 174 3.03 8.68 -1.73
CA ALA A 174 3.94 8.89 -0.61
C ALA A 174 3.79 7.82 0.48
N SER A 175 2.56 7.33 0.73
CA SER A 175 2.26 6.35 1.77
C SER A 175 2.94 4.99 1.51
N PRO A 176 2.79 4.32 0.35
CA PRO A 176 3.54 3.09 0.04
C PRO A 176 5.06 3.28 0.11
N VAL A 177 5.57 4.42 -0.37
CA VAL A 177 7.03 4.67 -0.31
C VAL A 177 7.52 4.80 1.13
N LEU A 178 6.80 5.52 2.00
CA LEU A 178 7.17 5.59 3.41
C LEU A 178 7.04 4.25 4.12
N HIS A 179 6.03 3.45 3.78
CA HIS A 179 5.93 2.09 4.30
C HIS A 179 7.14 1.25 3.90
N THR A 180 7.66 1.41 2.68
CA THR A 180 8.92 0.78 2.25
C THR A 180 10.09 1.21 3.12
N VAL A 181 10.23 2.52 3.36
CA VAL A 181 11.28 3.07 4.21
C VAL A 181 11.19 2.51 5.64
N ARG A 182 9.99 2.39 6.19
CA ARG A 182 9.74 1.82 7.52
C ARG A 182 10.12 0.34 7.62
N GLN A 183 10.06 -0.39 6.52
CA GLN A 183 10.48 -1.78 6.47
C GLN A 183 11.98 -1.97 6.25
N SER A 184 12.72 -0.90 5.93
CA SER A 184 14.17 -0.94 5.76
C SER A 184 14.89 -1.28 7.07
N ARG A 185 16.04 -1.95 6.96
CA ARG A 185 16.87 -2.32 8.12
C ARG A 185 17.35 -1.08 8.88
N THR A 186 17.71 -0.02 8.16
CA THR A 186 18.19 1.22 8.77
C THR A 186 17.11 1.89 9.60
N PHE A 187 15.86 1.88 9.14
CA PHE A 187 14.76 2.40 9.97
C PHE A 187 14.60 1.59 11.27
N LEU A 188 14.59 0.26 11.18
CA LEU A 188 14.45 -0.62 12.35
C LEU A 188 15.58 -0.44 13.39
N HIS A 189 16.78 -0.04 12.94
CA HIS A 189 17.91 0.24 13.81
C HIS A 189 18.05 1.71 14.24
N THR A 190 17.27 2.63 13.66
CA THR A 190 17.33 4.05 14.02
C THR A 190 16.59 4.31 15.35
N THR A 191 17.02 5.34 16.08
CA THR A 191 16.58 5.63 17.45
C THR A 191 15.07 5.84 17.56
N ALA A 192 14.52 5.46 18.72
CA ALA A 192 13.09 5.61 19.05
C ALA A 192 12.56 7.04 18.83
N GLU A 193 13.40 8.07 19.00
CA GLU A 193 13.03 9.47 18.77
C GLU A 193 12.63 9.76 17.32
N LEU A 194 13.38 9.24 16.34
CA LEU A 194 13.04 9.44 14.93
C LEU A 194 11.74 8.71 14.59
N SER A 195 11.54 7.52 15.16
CA SER A 195 10.31 6.75 14.97
C SER A 195 9.08 7.50 15.50
N ALA A 196 9.20 8.22 16.62
CA ALA A 196 8.12 9.02 17.19
C ALA A 196 7.72 10.19 16.29
N TRP A 197 8.70 10.98 15.82
CA TRP A 197 8.47 12.06 14.85
C TRP A 197 7.84 11.55 13.56
N LEU A 198 8.23 10.37 13.11
CA LEU A 198 7.69 9.76 11.91
C LEU A 198 6.27 9.24 12.06
N LEU A 199 5.95 8.66 13.21
CA LEU A 199 4.59 8.24 13.54
C LEU A 199 3.66 9.45 13.59
N GLU A 200 4.09 10.56 14.20
CA GLU A 200 3.33 11.80 14.22
C GLU A 200 3.18 12.38 12.80
N GLY A 201 4.25 12.42 12.03
CA GLY A 201 4.23 12.91 10.65
C GLY A 201 3.35 12.08 9.71
N ALA A 202 3.43 10.76 9.81
CA ALA A 202 2.66 9.86 8.96
C ALA A 202 1.16 9.96 9.21
N SER A 203 0.71 10.33 10.42
CA SER A 203 -0.71 10.56 10.68
C SER A 203 -1.36 11.59 9.74
N VAL A 204 -0.57 12.51 9.17
CA VAL A 204 -1.04 13.47 8.16
C VAL A 204 -1.25 12.82 6.80
N LEU A 205 -0.33 11.94 6.40
CA LEU A 205 -0.50 11.14 5.19
C LEU A 205 -1.64 10.14 5.37
N ASP A 206 -1.80 9.62 6.57
CA ASP A 206 -2.89 8.72 6.92
C ASP A 206 -4.26 9.39 6.75
N LEU A 207 -4.36 10.69 7.00
CA LEU A 207 -5.58 11.46 6.75
C LEU A 207 -5.95 11.54 5.26
N GLY A 208 -4.94 11.57 4.39
CA GLY A 208 -5.09 11.74 2.95
C GLY A 208 -5.13 10.42 2.17
N ASN A 209 -4.84 9.30 2.82
CA ASN A 209 -5.04 7.98 2.26
C ASN A 209 -6.27 7.42 2.96
N ALA A 210 -7.33 7.03 2.26
CA ALA A 210 -8.41 6.28 2.92
C ALA A 210 -7.93 4.88 3.43
N ASP A 211 -6.67 4.55 3.16
CA ASP A 211 -6.04 3.24 3.33
C ASP A 211 -4.99 3.19 4.45
N SER A 212 -4.96 4.18 5.34
CA SER A 212 -3.85 4.37 6.28
C SER A 212 -3.68 3.31 7.36
N THR A 213 -2.50 2.70 7.39
CA THR A 213 -2.11 1.56 8.21
C THR A 213 -1.04 1.88 9.26
N ASP A 214 -0.53 3.11 9.33
CA ASP A 214 0.59 3.44 10.20
C ASP A 214 0.23 3.52 11.70
N GLY A 215 -1.07 3.62 12.03
CA GLY A 215 -1.62 3.43 13.38
C GLY A 215 -2.03 1.99 13.70
N GLY A 216 -1.81 1.04 12.79
CA GLY A 216 -2.09 -0.37 13.02
C GLY A 216 -3.56 -0.73 13.05
N ILE A 217 -4.40 -0.13 12.20
CA ILE A 217 -5.77 -0.61 12.05
C ILE A 217 -5.73 -1.93 11.29
N CYS A 218 -6.01 -3.00 12.02
CA CYS A 218 -6.18 -4.32 11.46
C CYS A 218 -7.67 -4.65 11.49
N THR A 219 -8.29 -4.77 10.32
CA THR A 219 -9.70 -5.20 10.21
C THR A 219 -9.95 -6.52 10.95
N SER A 220 -8.97 -7.44 11.00
CA SER A 220 -9.10 -8.68 11.78
C SER A 220 -9.15 -8.44 13.29
N CYS A 221 -8.37 -7.48 13.81
CA CYS A 221 -8.46 -7.07 15.22
C CYS A 221 -9.84 -6.45 15.51
N LEU A 222 -10.34 -5.57 14.63
CA LEU A 222 -11.68 -4.98 14.77
C LEU A 222 -12.80 -6.03 14.78
N LEU A 223 -12.73 -7.03 13.89
CA LEU A 223 -13.66 -8.16 13.90
C LEU A 223 -13.56 -8.95 15.21
N GLY A 224 -12.35 -9.17 15.71
CA GLY A 224 -12.10 -9.80 17.01
C GLY A 224 -12.73 -9.02 18.17
N TYR A 225 -12.63 -7.69 18.18
CA TYR A 225 -13.25 -6.83 19.21
C TYR A 225 -14.78 -6.91 19.19
N MET A 226 -15.37 -7.09 18.00
CA MET A 226 -16.81 -7.27 17.83
C MET A 226 -17.28 -8.71 18.06
N GLY A 227 -16.38 -9.67 18.32
CA GLY A 227 -16.70 -11.08 18.44
C GLY A 227 -17.21 -11.71 17.13
N LEU A 228 -16.89 -11.12 15.99
CA LEU A 228 -17.27 -11.63 14.67
C LEU A 228 -16.20 -12.59 14.13
N PRO A 229 -16.59 -13.64 13.38
CA PRO A 229 -15.63 -14.57 12.80
C PRO A 229 -14.74 -13.84 11.78
N VAL A 230 -13.44 -14.11 11.84
CA VAL A 230 -12.43 -13.53 10.92
C VAL A 230 -12.41 -14.35 9.63
N THR A 231 -13.39 -14.11 8.76
CA THR A 231 -13.46 -14.70 7.41
C THR A 231 -13.14 -13.64 6.36
N SER A 232 -12.76 -14.06 5.16
CA SER A 232 -12.51 -13.11 4.06
C SER A 232 -13.75 -12.27 3.73
N ILE A 233 -14.95 -12.86 3.81
CA ILE A 233 -16.22 -12.15 3.53
C ILE A 233 -16.49 -11.12 4.63
N THR A 234 -16.39 -11.47 5.91
CA THR A 234 -16.61 -10.51 7.00
C THR A 234 -15.60 -9.36 6.99
N ARG A 235 -14.34 -9.63 6.59
CA ARG A 235 -13.32 -8.60 6.39
C ARG A 235 -13.69 -7.64 5.26
N ILE A 236 -14.10 -8.16 4.09
CA ILE A 236 -14.54 -7.33 2.97
C ILE A 236 -15.77 -6.53 3.36
N SER A 237 -16.76 -7.14 4.00
CA SER A 237 -17.98 -6.46 4.44
C SER A 237 -17.68 -5.30 5.40
N LEU A 238 -16.77 -5.49 6.37
CA LEU A 238 -16.37 -4.43 7.30
C LEU A 238 -15.67 -3.27 6.57
N LEU A 239 -14.76 -3.58 5.63
CA LEU A 239 -14.07 -2.57 4.83
C LEU A 239 -15.00 -1.78 3.89
N LEU A 240 -16.08 -2.41 3.40
CA LEU A 240 -17.07 -1.76 2.54
C LEU A 240 -18.17 -1.05 3.34
N LEU A 241 -18.33 -1.35 4.63
CA LEU A 241 -19.42 -0.81 5.45
C LEU A 241 -19.37 0.72 5.50
N THR A 242 -18.24 1.30 5.90
CA THR A 242 -18.12 2.76 6.03
C THR A 242 -18.31 3.48 4.69
N PRO A 243 -17.65 3.06 3.59
CA PRO A 243 -17.92 3.61 2.25
C PRO A 243 -19.39 3.53 1.82
N VAL A 244 -20.03 2.36 1.94
CA VAL A 244 -21.41 2.15 1.51
C VAL A 244 -22.36 3.00 2.34
N CYS A 245 -22.23 2.98 3.68
CA CYS A 245 -23.04 3.81 4.57
C CYS A 245 -22.88 5.31 4.27
N SER A 246 -21.66 5.77 4.01
CA SER A 246 -21.39 7.18 3.65
C SER A 246 -22.09 7.58 2.36
N VAL A 247 -21.98 6.74 1.32
CA VAL A 247 -22.64 6.97 0.03
C VAL A 247 -24.15 6.94 0.16
N VAL A 248 -24.72 5.98 0.89
CA VAL A 248 -26.16 5.88 1.13
C VAL A 248 -26.66 7.10 1.91
N ALA A 249 -25.96 7.51 2.97
CA ALA A 249 -26.34 8.69 3.74
C ALA A 249 -26.37 9.96 2.88
N LEU A 250 -25.34 10.16 2.03
CA LEU A 250 -25.33 11.30 1.11
C LEU A 250 -26.42 11.19 0.03
N ALA A 251 -26.72 9.99 -0.45
CA ALA A 251 -27.78 9.76 -1.42
C ALA A 251 -29.17 10.09 -0.84
N LEU A 252 -29.40 9.82 0.45
CA LEU A 252 -30.63 10.15 1.17
C LEU A 252 -30.76 11.66 1.45
N ILE A 253 -29.66 12.35 1.72
CA ILE A 253 -29.67 13.80 2.03
C ILE A 253 -29.71 14.66 0.77
N GLN A 254 -29.07 14.21 -0.31
CA GLN A 254 -28.86 14.99 -1.54
C GLN A 254 -29.47 14.27 -2.75
N ASN A 255 -28.64 13.82 -3.69
CA ASN A 255 -29.05 13.10 -4.89
C ASN A 255 -28.13 11.89 -5.06
N ILE A 256 -28.71 10.74 -5.41
CA ILE A 256 -27.97 9.50 -5.63
C ILE A 256 -26.82 9.65 -6.64
N ARG A 257 -26.99 10.44 -7.70
CA ARG A 257 -25.94 10.69 -8.71
C ARG A 257 -24.75 11.41 -8.09
N LEU A 258 -25.02 12.42 -7.27
CA LEU A 258 -23.99 13.14 -6.55
C LEU A 258 -23.24 12.21 -5.59
N ALA A 259 -23.99 11.43 -4.81
CA ALA A 259 -23.41 10.48 -3.87
C ALA A 259 -22.52 9.44 -4.56
N MET A 260 -22.95 8.93 -5.73
CA MET A 260 -22.13 8.02 -6.54
C MET A 260 -20.86 8.70 -7.05
N VAL A 261 -20.92 9.95 -7.53
CA VAL A 261 -19.74 10.67 -8.01
C VAL A 261 -18.71 10.85 -6.90
N VAL A 262 -19.14 11.33 -5.72
CA VAL A 262 -18.25 11.51 -4.56
C VAL A 262 -17.72 10.15 -4.08
N GLY A 263 -18.61 9.17 -3.93
CA GLY A 263 -18.26 7.82 -3.46
C GLY A 263 -17.25 7.11 -4.36
N VAL A 264 -17.45 7.16 -5.68
CA VAL A 264 -16.52 6.56 -6.64
C VAL A 264 -15.17 7.28 -6.60
N ASN A 265 -15.13 8.62 -6.48
CA ASN A 265 -13.84 9.34 -6.40
C ASN A 265 -13.05 8.98 -5.14
N CYS A 266 -13.74 8.84 -4.00
CA CYS A 266 -13.11 8.60 -2.70
C CYS A 266 -12.74 7.13 -2.49
N PHE A 267 -13.63 6.21 -2.84
CA PHE A 267 -13.55 4.83 -2.38
C PHE A 267 -13.19 3.82 -3.47
N LEU A 268 -13.29 4.16 -4.77
CA LEU A 268 -12.96 3.18 -5.82
C LEU A 268 -11.54 2.62 -5.72
N PRO A 269 -10.47 3.43 -5.49
CA PRO A 269 -9.13 2.90 -5.31
C PRO A 269 -9.04 1.90 -4.15
N LYS A 270 -9.59 2.25 -2.98
CA LYS A 270 -9.67 1.40 -1.78
C LYS A 270 -10.41 0.08 -2.03
N ILE A 271 -11.55 0.14 -2.73
CA ILE A 271 -12.31 -1.06 -3.10
C ILE A 271 -11.47 -1.95 -4.02
N CYS A 272 -10.82 -1.38 -5.04
CA CYS A 272 -9.94 -2.15 -5.93
C CYS A 272 -8.76 -2.77 -5.18
N MET A 273 -8.16 -2.04 -4.25
CA MET A 273 -7.09 -2.54 -3.38
C MET A 273 -7.58 -3.72 -2.50
N CYS A 274 -8.77 -3.60 -1.91
CA CYS A 274 -9.37 -4.64 -1.06
C CYS A 274 -9.59 -5.97 -1.80
N PHE A 275 -9.97 -5.93 -3.09
CA PHE A 275 -10.05 -7.15 -3.91
C PHE A 275 -8.69 -7.58 -4.45
N GLY A 276 -7.81 -6.62 -4.79
CA GLY A 276 -6.48 -6.86 -5.33
C GLY A 276 -5.59 -7.71 -4.41
N ARG A 277 -5.69 -7.53 -3.10
CA ARG A 277 -4.88 -8.32 -2.13
C ARG A 277 -5.10 -9.83 -2.22
N TYR A 278 -6.31 -10.27 -2.63
CA TYR A 278 -6.60 -11.70 -2.79
C TYR A 278 -5.95 -12.31 -4.04
N LEU A 279 -5.46 -11.47 -4.96
CA LEU A 279 -4.69 -11.90 -6.14
C LEU A 279 -3.25 -12.26 -5.79
N VAL A 280 -2.78 -11.89 -4.58
CA VAL A 280 -1.42 -12.21 -4.14
C VAL A 280 -1.28 -13.71 -3.93
N CYS A 281 -0.30 -14.27 -4.60
CA CYS A 281 0.16 -15.63 -4.41
C CYS A 281 1.68 -15.64 -4.27
N TYR A 282 2.19 -16.51 -3.41
CA TYR A 282 3.61 -16.65 -3.18
C TYR A 282 3.98 -18.12 -3.03
N ARG A 283 5.27 -18.44 -3.23
CA ARG A 283 5.83 -19.75 -2.94
C ARG A 283 6.89 -19.60 -1.86
N MET A 284 6.83 -20.46 -0.86
CA MET A 284 7.86 -20.52 0.19
C MET A 284 9.08 -21.32 -0.26
N GLU A 285 8.93 -22.19 -1.26
CA GLU A 285 9.98 -23.03 -1.83
C GLU A 285 10.13 -22.78 -3.33
N PRO A 286 11.34 -22.99 -3.91
CA PRO A 286 11.54 -22.95 -5.35
C PRO A 286 10.58 -23.90 -6.08
N ALA A 287 10.19 -23.52 -7.30
CA ALA A 287 9.32 -24.34 -8.14
C ALA A 287 9.93 -25.72 -8.44
N ASP A 288 11.24 -25.76 -8.63
CA ASP A 288 12.00 -26.98 -8.94
C ASP A 288 12.01 -27.97 -7.78
N SER A 289 11.80 -27.49 -6.56
CA SER A 289 11.70 -28.30 -5.34
C SER A 289 10.27 -28.77 -5.04
N GLY A 290 9.33 -28.55 -5.97
CA GLY A 290 7.91 -28.89 -5.77
C GLY A 290 7.16 -27.93 -4.85
N GLY A 291 7.65 -26.70 -4.68
CA GLY A 291 7.03 -25.70 -3.83
C GLY A 291 5.58 -25.37 -4.21
N GLU A 292 4.67 -25.55 -3.25
CA GLU A 292 3.25 -25.21 -3.41
C GLU A 292 3.04 -23.70 -3.51
N LEU A 293 2.06 -23.30 -4.31
CA LEU A 293 1.63 -21.90 -4.44
C LEU A 293 0.59 -21.59 -3.37
N PHE A 294 0.96 -20.72 -2.42
CA PHE A 294 0.07 -20.22 -1.40
C PHE A 294 -0.66 -18.99 -1.93
N CYS A 295 -1.97 -19.08 -2.03
CA CYS A 295 -2.81 -18.01 -2.53
C CYS A 295 -3.88 -17.64 -1.50
N GLU A 296 -4.05 -16.35 -1.23
CA GLU A 296 -5.08 -15.90 -0.27
C GLU A 296 -6.50 -16.18 -0.77
N HIS A 297 -6.74 -16.04 -2.08
CA HIS A 297 -8.04 -16.32 -2.68
C HIS A 297 -8.51 -17.77 -2.54
N ALA A 298 -7.58 -18.73 -2.47
CA ALA A 298 -7.93 -20.13 -2.30
C ALA A 298 -8.68 -20.35 -0.98
N LYS A 299 -8.36 -19.57 0.07
CA LYS A 299 -9.08 -19.59 1.36
C LYS A 299 -10.48 -18.97 1.26
N ALA A 300 -10.68 -18.04 0.33
CA ALA A 300 -11.96 -17.38 0.11
C ALA A 300 -12.91 -18.20 -0.80
N GLY A 301 -12.44 -19.30 -1.40
CA GLY A 301 -13.23 -20.10 -2.35
C GLY A 301 -13.49 -19.38 -3.68
N LEU A 302 -12.72 -18.34 -4.01
CA LEU A 302 -12.86 -17.58 -5.25
C LEU A 302 -11.78 -18.01 -6.26
N SER A 303 -12.17 -18.22 -7.52
CA SER A 303 -11.19 -18.47 -8.58
C SER A 303 -10.38 -17.19 -8.86
N PRO A 304 -9.07 -17.30 -9.16
CA PRO A 304 -8.26 -16.14 -9.49
C PRO A 304 -8.77 -15.39 -10.74
N THR A 305 -9.37 -16.10 -11.69
CA THR A 305 -10.01 -15.49 -12.87
C THR A 305 -11.22 -14.63 -12.51
N ALA A 306 -12.06 -15.07 -11.57
CA ALA A 306 -13.19 -14.29 -11.09
C ALA A 306 -12.72 -13.03 -10.36
N LEU A 307 -11.67 -13.13 -9.53
CA LEU A 307 -11.10 -11.97 -8.84
C LEU A 307 -10.50 -10.95 -9.80
N TRP A 308 -9.73 -11.38 -10.80
CA TRP A 308 -9.23 -10.47 -11.84
C TRP A 308 -10.37 -9.80 -12.61
N ALA A 309 -11.43 -10.54 -12.93
CA ALA A 309 -12.61 -9.98 -13.58
C ALA A 309 -13.30 -8.93 -12.70
N ILE A 310 -13.43 -9.17 -11.39
CA ILE A 310 -14.01 -8.21 -10.43
C ILE A 310 -13.14 -6.94 -10.36
N VAL A 311 -11.83 -7.08 -10.14
CA VAL A 311 -10.91 -5.94 -10.05
C VAL A 311 -10.91 -5.13 -11.35
N ALA A 312 -10.84 -5.79 -12.50
CA ALA A 312 -10.91 -5.12 -13.80
C ALA A 312 -12.25 -4.41 -14.01
N ALA A 313 -13.37 -5.09 -13.73
CA ALA A 313 -14.70 -4.50 -13.87
C ALA A 313 -14.84 -3.24 -13.01
N LEU A 314 -14.39 -3.27 -11.75
CA LEU A 314 -14.40 -2.10 -10.87
C LEU A 314 -13.49 -0.99 -11.40
N ALA A 315 -12.26 -1.32 -11.79
CA ALA A 315 -11.29 -0.37 -12.30
C ALA A 315 -11.75 0.36 -13.57
N PHE A 316 -12.55 -0.29 -14.42
CA PHE A 316 -13.13 0.33 -15.62
C PHE A 316 -14.49 0.98 -15.37
N ALA A 317 -15.32 0.43 -14.48
CA ALA A 317 -16.67 0.94 -14.23
C ALA A 317 -16.68 2.39 -13.74
N GLY A 318 -15.76 2.75 -12.85
CA GLY A 318 -15.61 4.14 -12.39
C GLY A 318 -15.30 5.10 -13.54
N PRO A 319 -14.12 5.00 -14.17
CA PRO A 319 -13.77 5.83 -15.33
C PRO A 319 -14.85 5.88 -16.43
N ALA A 320 -15.48 4.74 -16.76
CA ALA A 320 -16.55 4.68 -17.74
C ALA A 320 -17.81 5.47 -17.31
N LEU A 321 -18.23 5.33 -16.05
CA LEU A 321 -19.33 6.11 -15.48
C LEU A 321 -19.04 7.61 -15.58
N TRP A 322 -17.80 8.00 -15.29
CA TRP A 322 -17.38 9.40 -15.32
C TRP A 322 -17.32 9.96 -16.74
N MET A 323 -16.74 9.22 -17.68
CA MET A 323 -16.76 9.59 -19.11
C MET A 323 -18.20 9.76 -19.60
N ARG A 324 -19.11 8.86 -19.20
CA ARG A 324 -20.53 8.98 -19.54
C ARG A 324 -21.16 10.25 -18.95
N LEU A 325 -20.89 10.56 -17.68
CA LEU A 325 -21.43 11.75 -17.02
C LEU A 325 -20.91 13.05 -17.62
N ILE A 326 -19.64 13.09 -18.03
CA ILE A 326 -19.00 14.26 -18.67
C ILE A 326 -19.55 14.50 -20.08
N ASN A 327 -19.82 13.43 -20.83
CA ASN A 327 -20.30 13.52 -22.21
C ASN A 327 -21.80 13.83 -22.33
N ASP A 328 -22.56 13.63 -21.26
CA ASP A 328 -24.00 13.89 -21.24
C ASP A 328 -24.30 15.38 -21.03
N LYS A 329 -24.72 16.04 -22.11
CA LYS A 329 -25.03 17.47 -22.15
C LYS A 329 -26.17 17.88 -21.20
N SER A 330 -27.05 16.95 -20.82
CA SER A 330 -28.13 17.24 -19.87
C SER A 330 -27.61 17.55 -18.46
N ASN A 331 -26.35 17.21 -18.17
CA ASN A 331 -25.76 17.37 -16.85
C ASN A 331 -24.98 18.67 -16.66
N ILE A 332 -24.86 19.53 -17.67
CA ILE A 332 -23.95 20.70 -17.64
C ILE A 332 -24.21 21.61 -16.42
N ASP A 333 -25.47 21.81 -16.04
CA ASP A 333 -25.85 22.70 -14.95
C ASP A 333 -25.96 21.99 -13.59
N THR A 334 -25.64 20.70 -13.52
CA THR A 334 -25.73 19.94 -12.27
C THR A 334 -24.52 20.19 -11.37
N GLY A 335 -24.74 20.25 -10.06
CA GLY A 335 -23.67 20.51 -9.08
C GLY A 335 -22.54 19.47 -9.12
N TYR A 336 -22.84 18.21 -9.45
CA TYR A 336 -21.79 17.19 -9.60
C TYR A 336 -20.95 17.44 -10.86
N TYR A 337 -21.55 17.80 -12.01
CA TYR A 337 -20.79 18.09 -13.22
C TYR A 337 -19.86 19.29 -13.01
N LEU A 338 -20.35 20.34 -12.36
CA LEU A 338 -19.53 21.49 -11.98
C LEU A 338 -18.40 21.08 -11.04
N TYR A 339 -18.66 20.26 -10.03
CA TYR A 339 -17.60 19.76 -9.16
C TYR A 339 -16.50 19.01 -9.93
N LEU A 340 -16.87 18.18 -10.92
CA LEU A 340 -15.92 17.42 -11.70
C LEU A 340 -15.11 18.27 -12.69
N THR A 341 -15.76 19.24 -13.33
CA THR A 341 -15.18 19.90 -14.51
C THR A 341 -14.75 21.34 -14.26
N SER A 342 -15.24 21.98 -13.19
CA SER A 342 -15.09 23.43 -13.01
C SER A 342 -13.63 23.89 -12.90
N ALA A 343 -12.75 23.06 -12.34
CA ALA A 343 -11.33 23.36 -12.17
C ALA A 343 -10.51 23.29 -13.47
N TYR A 344 -11.06 22.63 -14.50
CA TYR A 344 -10.36 22.28 -15.74
C TYR A 344 -10.76 23.18 -16.91
N LYS A 345 -9.84 23.38 -17.85
CA LYS A 345 -10.17 23.99 -19.15
C LYS A 345 -11.18 23.11 -19.89
N ASP A 346 -11.95 23.71 -20.80
CA ASP A 346 -13.02 22.97 -21.49
C ASP A 346 -12.50 21.79 -22.31
N GLU A 347 -11.31 21.90 -22.90
CA GLU A 347 -10.66 20.79 -23.63
C GLU A 347 -10.15 19.64 -22.74
N PHE A 348 -10.04 19.85 -21.42
CA PHE A 348 -9.47 18.91 -20.47
C PHE A 348 -10.46 18.47 -19.39
N LYS A 349 -11.78 18.54 -19.64
CA LYS A 349 -12.81 18.06 -18.69
C LYS A 349 -12.66 16.58 -18.33
N TRP A 350 -12.11 15.77 -19.23
CA TRP A 350 -11.80 14.36 -19.01
C TRP A 350 -10.62 14.12 -18.04
N TRP A 351 -9.89 15.16 -17.64
CA TRP A 351 -8.70 15.01 -16.81
C TRP A 351 -8.98 14.37 -15.44
N GLU A 352 -10.16 14.61 -14.87
CA GLU A 352 -10.53 13.97 -13.61
C GLU A 352 -10.66 12.44 -13.75
N VAL A 353 -11.04 11.95 -14.94
CA VAL A 353 -11.02 10.50 -15.26
C VAL A 353 -9.60 9.98 -15.25
N THR A 354 -8.66 10.70 -15.87
CA THR A 354 -7.23 10.33 -15.86
C THR A 354 -6.65 10.27 -14.45
N ARG A 355 -7.05 11.21 -13.58
CA ARG A 355 -6.64 11.20 -12.17
C ARG A 355 -7.21 10.00 -11.41
N LEU A 356 -8.49 9.68 -11.63
CA LEU A 356 -9.12 8.50 -11.04
C LEU A 356 -8.41 7.22 -11.50
N VAL A 357 -8.17 7.06 -12.81
CA VAL A 357 -7.44 5.92 -13.38
C VAL A 357 -6.06 5.79 -12.74
N ARG A 358 -5.30 6.89 -12.62
CA ARG A 358 -3.98 6.89 -11.97
C ARG A 358 -4.06 6.39 -10.52
N LYS A 359 -4.99 6.91 -9.70
CA LYS A 359 -5.17 6.51 -8.30
C LYS A 359 -5.54 5.04 -8.18
N THR A 360 -6.49 4.58 -9.00
CA THR A 360 -6.93 3.18 -9.01
C THR A 360 -5.79 2.25 -9.45
N LEU A 361 -5.00 2.61 -10.46
CA LEU A 361 -3.83 1.83 -10.87
C LEU A 361 -2.77 1.73 -9.78
N LEU A 362 -2.47 2.84 -9.09
CA LEU A 362 -1.54 2.85 -7.95
C LEU A 362 -2.03 1.91 -6.85
N ALA A 363 -3.30 2.00 -6.47
CA ALA A 363 -3.90 1.14 -5.46
C ALA A 363 -3.89 -0.36 -5.84
N ILE A 364 -4.16 -0.68 -7.11
CA ILE A 364 -4.08 -2.06 -7.62
C ILE A 364 -2.63 -2.58 -7.58
N VAL A 365 -1.65 -1.76 -7.98
CA VAL A 365 -0.23 -2.14 -7.94
C VAL A 365 0.22 -2.45 -6.52
N CYS A 366 -0.11 -1.60 -5.55
CA CYS A 366 0.24 -1.81 -4.14
C CYS A 366 -0.43 -3.08 -3.58
N ALA A 367 -1.67 -3.37 -4.01
CA ALA A 367 -2.40 -4.55 -3.57
C ALA A 367 -1.86 -5.86 -4.15
N VAL A 368 -1.50 -5.86 -5.45
CA VAL A 368 -1.08 -7.07 -6.19
C VAL A 368 0.40 -7.39 -5.95
N PHE A 369 1.23 -6.37 -5.74
CA PHE A 369 2.65 -6.52 -5.47
C PHE A 369 2.95 -5.95 -4.09
N PRO A 370 2.59 -6.60 -2.97
CA PRO A 370 2.84 -6.02 -1.66
C PRO A 370 4.34 -5.89 -1.38
N LEU A 371 4.72 -4.79 -0.72
CA LEU A 371 6.11 -4.44 -0.37
C LEU A 371 6.87 -5.55 0.35
N THR A 372 6.19 -6.38 1.13
CA THR A 372 6.81 -7.50 1.86
C THR A 372 7.34 -8.58 0.91
N LEU A 373 6.68 -8.81 -0.23
CA LEU A 373 7.02 -9.85 -1.20
C LEU A 373 7.83 -9.33 -2.39
N HIS A 374 7.39 -8.19 -2.97
CA HIS A 374 7.88 -7.70 -4.25
C HIS A 374 8.19 -6.20 -4.24
N PRO A 375 9.03 -5.70 -3.29
CA PRO A 375 9.25 -4.27 -3.11
C PRO A 375 9.81 -3.59 -4.36
N VAL A 376 10.75 -4.26 -5.05
CA VAL A 376 11.36 -3.72 -6.28
C VAL A 376 10.33 -3.60 -7.41
N THR A 377 9.49 -4.62 -7.60
CA THR A 377 8.47 -4.63 -8.66
C THR A 377 7.40 -3.58 -8.41
N GLU A 378 6.93 -3.46 -7.16
CA GLU A 378 5.93 -2.47 -6.78
C GLU A 378 6.43 -1.04 -7.04
N ILE A 379 7.58 -0.68 -6.49
CA ILE A 379 8.15 0.66 -6.60
C ILE A 379 8.51 0.98 -8.07
N PHE A 380 8.95 -0.01 -8.84
CA PHE A 380 9.17 0.15 -10.28
C PHE A 380 7.85 0.45 -11.03
N CYS A 381 6.78 -0.30 -10.78
CA CYS A 381 5.47 -0.06 -11.38
C CYS A 381 4.91 1.33 -11.00
N ILE A 382 5.03 1.72 -9.73
CA ILE A 382 4.67 3.08 -9.26
C ILE A 382 5.46 4.14 -10.03
N SER A 383 6.77 3.95 -10.20
CA SER A 383 7.64 4.86 -10.96
C SER A 383 7.17 5.03 -12.41
N LEU A 384 6.84 3.94 -13.11
CA LEU A 384 6.32 3.99 -14.48
C LEU A 384 4.99 4.77 -14.57
N ILE A 385 4.06 4.53 -13.64
CA ILE A 385 2.78 5.26 -13.59
C ILE A 385 3.04 6.77 -13.40
N LEU A 386 3.97 7.14 -12.52
CA LEU A 386 4.31 8.54 -12.25
C LEU A 386 5.02 9.23 -13.40
N ILE A 387 5.90 8.53 -14.12
CA ILE A 387 6.55 9.07 -15.33
C ILE A 387 5.48 9.43 -16.37
N VAL A 388 4.57 8.50 -16.67
CA VAL A 388 3.48 8.73 -17.62
C VAL A 388 2.58 9.88 -17.16
N ALA A 389 2.17 9.87 -15.89
CA ALA A 389 1.34 10.93 -15.32
C ALA A 389 2.02 12.32 -15.40
N THR A 390 3.33 12.39 -15.13
CA THR A 390 4.10 13.63 -15.18
C THR A 390 4.23 14.16 -16.60
N VAL A 391 4.51 13.28 -17.57
CA VAL A 391 4.55 13.66 -18.99
C VAL A 391 3.20 14.20 -19.46
N LEU A 392 2.11 13.49 -19.14
CA LEU A 392 0.76 13.92 -19.50
C LEU A 392 0.43 15.29 -18.87
N GLU A 393 0.71 15.50 -17.59
CA GLU A 393 0.44 16.78 -16.90
C GLU A 393 1.26 17.93 -17.50
N MET A 394 2.54 17.69 -17.81
CA MET A 394 3.41 18.70 -18.43
C MET A 394 2.94 19.13 -19.82
N GLN A 395 2.37 18.20 -20.58
CA GLN A 395 1.84 18.47 -21.92
C GLN A 395 0.45 19.13 -21.86
N ALA A 396 -0.47 18.60 -21.05
CA ALA A 396 -1.86 19.04 -21.02
C ALA A 396 -2.06 20.37 -20.28
N LYS A 397 -1.42 20.56 -19.12
CA LYS A 397 -1.67 21.71 -18.22
C LYS A 397 -3.19 21.96 -18.06
N PRO A 398 -3.92 20.99 -17.51
CA PRO A 398 -5.38 20.88 -17.62
C PRO A 398 -6.14 21.93 -16.80
N TYR A 399 -5.52 22.49 -15.75
CA TYR A 399 -6.20 23.42 -14.84
C TYR A 399 -6.34 24.82 -15.44
N LYS A 400 -7.45 25.51 -15.10
CA LYS A 400 -7.69 26.90 -15.51
C LYS A 400 -6.64 27.86 -14.94
N LYS A 401 -6.25 27.70 -13.67
CA LYS A 401 -5.25 28.55 -13.00
C LYS A 401 -3.85 27.97 -13.15
N ALA A 402 -2.88 28.83 -13.52
CA ALA A 402 -1.47 28.44 -13.64
C ALA A 402 -0.88 27.88 -12.33
N ASN A 403 -1.30 28.44 -11.18
CA ASN A 403 -0.84 28.00 -9.87
C ASN A 403 -1.24 26.55 -9.55
N TRP A 404 -2.45 26.11 -9.97
CA TRP A 404 -2.90 24.74 -9.77
C TRP A 404 -2.10 23.74 -10.60
N ASN A 405 -1.81 24.07 -11.88
CA ASN A 405 -0.91 23.27 -12.72
C ASN A 405 0.51 23.20 -12.14
N ARG A 406 1.03 24.32 -11.62
CA ARG A 406 2.35 24.36 -10.98
C ARG A 406 2.40 23.48 -9.73
N SER A 407 1.36 23.54 -8.90
CA SER A 407 1.22 22.72 -7.69
C SER A 407 1.21 21.22 -8.02
N GLU A 408 0.33 20.77 -8.93
CA GLU A 408 0.25 19.35 -9.35
C GLU A 408 1.59 18.88 -9.95
N LYS A 409 2.18 19.68 -10.85
CA LYS A 409 3.49 19.35 -11.44
C LYS A 409 4.57 19.20 -10.38
N CYS A 410 4.65 20.13 -9.41
CA CYS A 410 5.62 20.03 -8.32
C CYS A 410 5.39 18.78 -7.48
N LEU A 411 4.13 18.46 -7.13
CA LEU A 411 3.81 17.24 -6.38
C LEU A 411 4.22 15.97 -7.13
N LEU A 412 3.92 15.87 -8.43
CA LEU A 412 4.30 14.72 -9.24
C LEU A 412 5.82 14.55 -9.36
N ILE A 413 6.54 15.64 -9.59
CA ILE A 413 8.02 15.62 -9.64
C ILE A 413 8.58 15.20 -8.28
N THR A 414 8.07 15.75 -7.18
CA THR A 414 8.49 15.36 -5.83
C THR A 414 8.22 13.89 -5.59
N SER A 415 7.02 13.38 -5.91
CA SER A 415 6.69 11.95 -5.84
C SER A 415 7.66 11.08 -6.65
N MET A 416 8.05 11.51 -7.85
CA MET A 416 9.07 10.80 -8.64
C MET A 416 10.42 10.75 -7.92
N PHE A 417 10.88 11.85 -7.33
CA PHE A 417 12.13 11.86 -6.55
C PHE A 417 12.03 10.95 -5.33
N THR A 418 10.92 10.99 -4.58
CA THR A 418 10.66 10.13 -3.42
C THR A 418 10.75 8.65 -3.81
N VAL A 419 10.12 8.26 -4.91
CA VAL A 419 10.16 6.88 -5.45
C VAL A 419 11.56 6.50 -5.90
N ASN A 420 12.28 7.36 -6.63
CA ASN A 420 13.64 7.07 -7.08
C ASN A 420 14.63 6.91 -5.91
N PHE A 421 14.50 7.73 -4.86
CA PHE A 421 15.29 7.55 -3.66
C PHE A 421 14.95 6.27 -2.92
N ALA A 422 13.68 5.84 -2.90
CA ALA A 422 13.32 4.55 -2.35
C ALA A 422 13.88 3.38 -3.17
N ILE A 423 13.88 3.44 -4.50
CA ILE A 423 14.57 2.45 -5.36
C ILE A 423 16.06 2.40 -5.01
N TYR A 424 16.69 3.58 -4.88
CA TYR A 424 18.11 3.67 -4.56
C TYR A 424 18.42 3.12 -3.16
N GLN A 425 17.56 3.39 -2.18
CA GLN A 425 17.66 2.83 -0.84
C GLN A 425 17.55 1.30 -0.86
N LEU A 426 16.52 0.76 -1.53
CA LEU A 426 16.35 -0.70 -1.70
C LEU A 426 17.56 -1.37 -2.39
N ALA A 427 18.21 -0.67 -3.33
CA ALA A 427 19.42 -1.15 -3.97
C ALA A 427 20.65 -1.09 -3.04
N LEU A 428 20.73 -0.08 -2.18
CA LEU A 428 21.82 0.12 -1.22
C LEU A 428 21.71 -0.75 0.03
N ASP A 429 20.52 -1.19 0.44
CA ASP A 429 20.32 -2.10 1.58
C ASP A 429 21.21 -3.37 1.51
N PHE A 430 21.72 -3.70 0.32
CA PHE A 430 22.65 -4.81 0.11
C PHE A 430 24.13 -4.49 0.36
N LYS A 431 24.58 -3.23 0.22
CA LYS A 431 26.02 -2.88 0.16
C LYS A 431 26.41 -1.48 0.69
N GLY A 432 25.44 -0.64 1.04
CA GLY A 432 25.65 0.76 1.41
C GLY A 432 26.26 0.93 2.81
N GLY A 433 26.92 2.05 3.04
CA GLY A 433 27.32 2.48 4.38
C GLY A 433 26.13 3.08 5.15
N GLU A 434 26.04 2.83 6.46
CA GLU A 434 24.93 3.27 7.32
C GLU A 434 24.61 4.77 7.20
N PHE A 435 25.63 5.61 7.02
CA PHE A 435 25.44 7.06 6.92
C PHE A 435 24.60 7.44 5.69
N LEU A 436 24.92 6.88 4.52
CA LEU A 436 24.21 7.20 3.28
C LEU A 436 22.75 6.74 3.34
N ASP A 437 22.50 5.57 3.90
CA ASP A 437 21.16 5.03 4.08
C ASP A 437 20.31 5.91 5.01
N ARG A 438 20.88 6.36 6.15
CA ARG A 438 20.21 7.33 7.04
C ARG A 438 19.90 8.66 6.33
N CYS A 439 20.83 9.18 5.53
CA CYS A 439 20.58 10.40 4.75
C CYS A 439 19.46 10.22 3.72
N LEU A 440 19.42 9.09 3.02
CA LEU A 440 18.37 8.79 2.04
C LEU A 440 17.01 8.61 2.71
N MET A 441 16.96 7.86 3.81
CA MET A 441 15.77 7.70 4.63
C MET A 441 15.20 9.08 5.02
N LEU A 442 16.03 9.96 5.60
CA LEU A 442 15.62 11.32 5.99
C LEU A 442 15.17 12.17 4.79
N ALA A 443 15.82 12.01 3.63
CA ALA A 443 15.43 12.71 2.41
C ALA A 443 14.05 12.25 1.91
N ILE A 444 13.80 10.94 1.89
CA ILE A 444 12.51 10.36 1.48
C ILE A 444 11.40 10.85 2.42
N ILE A 445 11.65 10.80 3.72
CA ILE A 445 10.73 11.31 4.75
C ILE A 445 10.39 12.78 4.51
N SER A 446 11.42 13.60 4.29
CA SER A 446 11.24 15.04 4.08
C SER A 446 10.46 15.33 2.80
N LEU A 447 10.76 14.62 1.71
CA LEU A 447 10.05 14.74 0.43
C LEU A 447 8.61 14.23 0.50
N ALA A 448 8.29 13.32 1.41
CA ALA A 448 6.93 12.86 1.64
C ALA A 448 6.14 13.82 2.55
N LEU A 449 6.70 14.17 3.71
CA LEU A 449 5.96 14.90 4.74
C LEU A 449 5.85 16.41 4.45
N VAL A 450 6.92 17.07 4.01
CA VAL A 450 6.90 18.53 3.82
C VAL A 450 5.83 18.96 2.79
N PRO A 451 5.72 18.34 1.59
CA PRO A 451 4.65 18.70 0.65
C PRO A 451 3.26 18.37 1.19
N ALA A 452 3.10 17.29 1.96
CA ALA A 452 1.83 16.93 2.59
C ALA A 452 1.37 18.02 3.58
N TYR A 453 2.24 18.48 4.47
CA TYR A 453 1.95 19.59 5.38
C TYR A 453 1.64 20.90 4.64
N ILE A 454 2.40 21.21 3.59
CA ILE A 454 2.14 22.40 2.76
C ILE A 454 0.74 22.31 2.14
N GLN A 455 0.38 21.19 1.51
CA GLN A 455 -0.93 21.00 0.91
C GLN A 455 -2.06 21.06 1.95
N LEU A 456 -1.88 20.43 3.11
CA LEU A 456 -2.85 20.51 4.20
C LEU A 456 -3.04 21.97 4.67
N SER A 457 -1.96 22.73 4.81
CA SER A 457 -2.03 24.15 5.18
C SER A 457 -2.77 24.99 4.13
N LEU A 458 -2.59 24.69 2.84
CA LEU A 458 -3.31 25.35 1.74
C LEU A 458 -4.79 24.99 1.76
N ILE A 459 -5.12 23.71 1.98
CA ILE A 459 -6.51 23.25 2.11
C ILE A 459 -7.19 23.97 3.28
N LEU A 460 -6.56 24.00 4.45
CA LEU A 460 -7.10 24.67 5.64
C LEU A 460 -7.29 26.17 5.41
N ARG A 461 -6.29 26.84 4.82
CA ARG A 461 -6.36 28.27 4.49
C ARG A 461 -7.53 28.57 3.55
N GLU A 462 -7.70 27.78 2.48
CA GLU A 462 -8.79 28.00 1.52
C GLU A 462 -10.15 27.63 2.12
N LEU A 463 -10.25 26.60 2.96
CA LEU A 463 -11.49 26.29 3.69
C LEU A 463 -11.91 27.43 4.62
N VAL A 464 -10.97 28.02 5.34
CA VAL A 464 -11.22 29.18 6.22
C VAL A 464 -11.64 30.40 5.40
N ARG A 465 -10.96 30.68 4.29
CA ARG A 465 -11.30 31.78 3.38
C ARG A 465 -12.69 31.61 2.77
N GLU A 466 -13.03 30.41 2.30
CA GLU A 466 -14.34 30.08 1.76
C GLU A 466 -15.46 30.25 2.79
N ARG A 467 -15.18 29.94 4.08
CA ARG A 467 -16.14 30.13 5.18
C ARG A 467 -16.39 31.61 5.45
N PHE A 468 -15.34 32.41 5.67
CA PHE A 468 -15.50 33.84 5.96
C PHE A 468 -16.13 34.60 4.79
N GLY A 469 -15.70 34.33 3.56
CA GLY A 469 -16.30 34.96 2.37
C GLY A 469 -17.78 34.57 2.15
N ARG A 470 -18.29 33.53 2.83
CA ARG A 470 -19.73 33.22 2.83
C ARG A 470 -20.49 34.10 3.80
N GLU A 471 -19.94 34.33 4.99
CA GLU A 471 -20.55 35.18 6.01
C GLU A 471 -20.65 36.63 5.52
N ASP A 472 -19.62 37.14 4.85
CA ASP A 472 -19.65 38.49 4.27
C ASP A 472 -20.72 38.63 3.19
N ARG A 473 -20.90 37.63 2.32
CA ARG A 473 -21.97 37.62 1.30
C ARG A 473 -23.37 37.52 1.88
N LEU A 474 -23.51 36.85 3.03
CA LEU A 474 -24.78 36.78 3.76
C LEU A 474 -25.10 38.12 4.43
N ARG A 475 -24.09 38.81 4.99
CA ARG A 475 -24.24 40.15 5.57
C ARG A 475 -24.47 41.24 4.53
N SER A 476 -23.87 41.13 3.35
CA SER A 476 -23.99 42.14 2.29
C SER A 476 -25.26 41.98 1.45
N ARG A 477 -26.09 40.97 1.69
CA ARG A 477 -27.36 40.80 1.00
C ARG A 477 -28.33 41.77 1.68
N PRO A 478 -28.67 42.92 1.06
CA PRO A 478 -29.57 43.89 1.69
C PRO A 478 -30.86 43.17 2.08
N ASP A 479 -31.35 43.43 3.29
CA ASP A 479 -32.63 42.89 3.77
C ASP A 479 -33.69 43.31 2.77
N ALA A 480 -34.10 42.36 1.92
CA ALA A 480 -35.12 42.58 0.90
C ALA A 480 -36.53 42.68 1.53
N SER A 481 -36.62 43.09 2.79
CA SER A 481 -37.86 43.19 3.57
C SER A 481 -38.53 44.56 3.52
N ASP A 482 -37.94 45.58 2.88
CA ASP A 482 -38.48 46.96 2.87
C ASP A 482 -39.02 47.43 1.51
N THR A 483 -39.46 46.52 0.64
CA THR A 483 -40.24 46.88 -0.56
C THR A 483 -41.54 46.12 -0.61
N ASP A 484 -42.45 46.48 0.29
CA ASP A 484 -43.91 46.36 0.13
C ASP A 484 -44.53 47.57 0.86
N GLU A 485 -44.56 48.71 0.17
CA GLU A 485 -45.56 49.78 0.36
C GLU A 485 -46.01 50.31 -1.02
#